data_AF-A0AAG5D4M1-F1
#
_entry.id   AF-A0AAG5D4M1-F1
#
_cell.length_a   1.000
_cell.length_b   1.000
_cell.length_c   1.000
_cell.angle_alpha   90.00
_cell.angle_beta   90.00
_cell.angle_gamma   90.00
#
_symmetry.space_group_name_H-M   'P 1'
#
loop_
_entity.id
_entity.type
_entity.pdbx_description
1 polymer ?
#
loop_
_entity_poly.entity_id
_entity_poly.type
_entity_poly.pdbx_seq_one_letter_code
_entity_poly.pdbx_strand_id
1 'polypeptide(L)'
;MTSLAIIENNNLNNNNNNQHDDERGEKYLRGLTKTFTGIDKPLKNARKCETLTDLIGELRKTFDSDHVNIEYVNHLMLSYQSNPAEWRKFAKFDRYRYTRNLVDAGNGKYNLMLLCWNEGHASAIHDHADSHCFMKMLKGQLMETRYAWPKDSTVSEDSKADIGQTGAHSGEEIEYNGDELEEMSRSTLETNGVCYINDTLGLHRVENPSHTDVAVSLHLYCPPFDVCSIFNKQTGKRTKCKVTFWSKFGKREPME
;
A
#
# COMPACT_ATOMS: atom_id res chain seq x y z
N MET A 1 -6.05 28.41 -58.53
CA MET A 1 -6.29 27.00 -58.17
C MET A 1 -4.94 26.35 -57.96
N THR A 2 -4.45 26.30 -56.73
CA THR A 2 -3.09 25.84 -56.40
C THR A 2 -3.18 24.66 -55.44
N SER A 3 -2.74 23.51 -55.98
CA SER A 3 -2.21 22.29 -55.38
C SER A 3 -2.27 22.13 -53.85
N LEU A 4 -2.96 21.06 -53.42
CA LEU A 4 -2.66 20.32 -52.18
C LEU A 4 -1.32 19.58 -52.33
N ALA A 5 -0.48 19.60 -51.30
CA ALA A 5 0.55 18.58 -51.05
C ALA A 5 0.95 18.57 -49.56
N ILE A 6 0.42 17.55 -48.85
CA ILE A 6 1.08 16.65 -47.88
C ILE A 6 2.21 17.24 -47.02
N ILE A 7 1.94 17.36 -45.71
CA ILE A 7 2.94 17.16 -44.64
C ILE A 7 2.32 16.18 -43.65
N GLU A 8 2.67 14.90 -43.79
CA GLU A 8 2.37 13.85 -42.83
C GLU A 8 3.55 13.65 -41.87
N ASN A 9 3.17 13.48 -40.59
CA ASN A 9 3.79 12.64 -39.56
C ASN A 9 5.28 12.75 -39.24
N ASN A 10 5.56 13.30 -38.05
CA ASN A 10 6.58 12.79 -37.14
C ASN A 10 6.09 12.95 -35.69
N ASN A 11 5.42 11.93 -35.14
CA ASN A 11 5.21 11.77 -33.69
C ASN A 11 4.64 10.37 -33.32
N LEU A 12 5.37 9.29 -33.61
CA LEU A 12 4.96 7.94 -33.19
C LEU A 12 6.05 7.08 -32.53
N ASN A 13 7.28 7.58 -32.31
CA ASN A 13 8.39 6.72 -31.84
C ASN A 13 8.88 6.95 -30.40
N ASN A 14 8.20 7.75 -29.57
CA ASN A 14 8.65 8.00 -28.19
C ASN A 14 7.83 7.28 -27.08
N ASN A 15 6.74 6.58 -27.41
CA ASN A 15 5.92 5.89 -26.39
C ASN A 15 6.32 4.43 -26.12
N ASN A 16 6.96 3.75 -27.08
CA ASN A 16 7.25 2.32 -26.93
C ASN A 16 8.47 2.02 -26.03
N ASN A 17 9.45 2.94 -25.92
CA ASN A 17 10.64 2.71 -25.11
C ASN A 17 10.35 2.85 -23.60
N ASN A 18 9.57 3.86 -23.20
CA ASN A 18 9.26 4.09 -21.78
C ASN A 18 8.40 2.97 -21.18
N GLN A 19 7.44 2.44 -21.93
CA GLN A 19 6.55 1.38 -21.43
C GLN A 19 7.31 0.06 -21.17
N HIS A 20 8.29 -0.27 -22.03
CA HIS A 20 9.13 -1.45 -21.86
C HIS A 20 10.14 -1.28 -20.70
N ASP A 21 10.59 -0.06 -20.41
CA ASP A 21 11.43 0.24 -19.25
C ASP A 21 10.65 0.15 -17.94
N ASP A 22 9.41 0.66 -17.92
CA ASP A 22 8.51 0.57 -16.75
C ASP A 22 8.19 -0.90 -16.41
N GLU A 23 7.87 -1.75 -17.39
CA GLU A 23 7.60 -3.18 -17.18
C GLU A 23 8.82 -3.95 -16.64
N ARG A 24 10.04 -3.59 -17.09
CA ARG A 24 11.29 -4.19 -16.59
C ARG A 24 11.54 -3.80 -15.14
N GLY A 25 11.36 -2.52 -14.82
CA GLY A 25 11.50 -2.01 -13.45
C GLY A 25 10.49 -2.65 -12.50
N GLU A 26 9.22 -2.78 -12.92
CA GLU A 26 8.20 -3.44 -12.13
C GLU A 26 8.55 -4.90 -11.84
N LYS A 27 8.94 -5.66 -12.87
CA LYS A 27 9.35 -7.06 -12.73
C LYS A 27 10.54 -7.22 -11.78
N TYR A 28 11.51 -6.31 -11.85
CA TYR A 28 12.64 -6.28 -10.93
C TYR A 28 12.19 -6.11 -9.47
N LEU A 29 11.35 -5.11 -9.20
CA LEU A 29 10.81 -4.84 -7.87
C LEU A 29 10.03 -6.04 -7.32
N ARG A 30 9.14 -6.62 -8.12
CA ARG A 30 8.39 -7.84 -7.74
C ARG A 30 9.30 -9.02 -7.45
N GLY A 31 10.44 -9.11 -8.15
CA GLY A 31 11.45 -10.14 -7.90
C GLY A 31 12.10 -10.02 -6.51
N LEU A 32 12.32 -8.79 -6.02
CA LEU A 32 12.96 -8.54 -4.73
C LEU A 32 12.10 -8.91 -3.52
N THR A 33 10.78 -9.00 -3.69
CA THR A 33 9.88 -9.44 -2.61
C THR A 33 10.24 -10.84 -2.08
N LYS A 34 10.84 -11.69 -2.93
CA LYS A 34 11.25 -13.05 -2.59
C LYS A 34 12.44 -13.15 -1.64
N THR A 35 13.21 -12.07 -1.51
CA THR A 35 14.47 -12.08 -0.76
C THR A 35 14.51 -11.06 0.37
N PHE A 36 13.79 -9.96 0.25
CA PHE A 36 13.83 -8.89 1.25
C PHE A 36 12.73 -9.07 2.30
N THR A 37 13.13 -9.07 3.57
CA THR A 37 12.25 -9.31 4.73
C THR A 37 12.13 -8.13 5.68
N GLY A 38 12.64 -6.95 5.30
CA GLY A 38 12.68 -5.76 6.16
C GLY A 38 13.95 -5.66 6.99
N ILE A 39 14.21 -4.46 7.51
CA ILE A 39 15.27 -4.20 8.50
C ILE A 39 14.66 -3.55 9.76
N ASP A 40 15.22 -3.84 10.93
CA ASP A 40 14.68 -3.35 12.20
C ASP A 40 15.20 -1.96 12.60
N LYS A 41 16.37 -1.57 12.08
CA LYS A 41 17.07 -0.34 12.45
C LYS A 41 17.55 0.40 11.21
N PRO A 42 17.57 1.75 11.24
CA PRO A 42 18.17 2.51 10.16
C PRO A 42 19.61 2.09 9.90
N LEU A 43 19.97 1.94 8.62
CA LEU A 43 21.35 1.80 8.16
C LEU A 43 22.28 2.84 8.79
N LYS A 44 23.47 2.39 9.20
CA LYS A 44 24.51 3.26 9.77
C LYS A 44 25.11 4.13 8.67
N ASN A 45 25.41 5.39 8.99
CA ASN A 45 26.05 6.36 8.09
C ASN A 45 25.27 6.71 6.81
N ALA A 46 24.03 6.24 6.68
CA ALA A 46 23.13 6.63 5.61
C ALA A 46 22.41 7.94 5.95
N ARG A 47 22.04 8.70 4.91
CA ARG A 47 21.34 9.97 5.05
C ARG A 47 19.95 9.75 5.66
N LYS A 48 19.65 10.47 6.73
CA LYS A 48 18.33 10.48 7.38
C LYS A 48 17.41 11.53 6.76
N CYS A 49 16.11 11.30 6.86
CA CYS A 49 15.07 12.26 6.51
C CYS A 49 14.63 13.04 7.74
N GLU A 50 14.79 14.36 7.75
CA GLU A 50 14.40 15.21 8.88
C GLU A 50 12.93 15.63 8.79
N THR A 51 12.41 15.78 7.56
CA THR A 51 11.02 16.16 7.29
C THR A 51 10.33 15.18 6.34
N LEU A 52 8.99 15.22 6.28
CA LEU A 52 8.21 14.49 5.27
C LEU A 52 8.59 14.90 3.84
N THR A 53 8.94 16.18 3.64
CA THR A 53 9.41 16.67 2.33
C THR A 53 10.73 16.01 1.95
N ASP A 54 11.67 15.87 2.89
CA ASP A 54 12.92 15.15 2.65
C ASP A 54 12.66 13.68 2.33
N LEU A 55 11.77 13.04 3.09
CA LEU A 55 11.38 11.65 2.84
C LEU A 55 10.85 11.48 1.41
N ILE A 56 9.89 12.30 0.98
CA ILE A 56 9.34 12.24 -0.38
C ILE A 56 10.45 12.50 -1.42
N GLY A 57 11.31 13.50 -1.19
CA GLY A 57 12.39 13.84 -2.11
C GLY A 57 13.41 12.71 -2.28
N GLU A 58 13.83 12.05 -1.20
CA GLU A 58 14.78 10.94 -1.25
C GLU A 58 14.15 9.65 -1.80
N LEU A 59 12.87 9.40 -1.52
CA LEU A 59 12.13 8.32 -2.15
C LEU A 59 12.09 8.51 -3.68
N ARG A 60 11.69 9.70 -4.17
CA ARG A 60 11.69 10.00 -5.61
C ARG A 60 13.04 9.71 -6.26
N LYS A 61 14.13 10.23 -5.71
CA LYS A 61 15.49 9.96 -6.20
C LYS A 61 15.86 8.48 -6.19
N THR A 62 15.45 7.75 -5.15
CA THR A 62 15.74 6.30 -5.02
C THR A 62 15.00 5.51 -6.10
N PHE A 63 13.75 5.89 -6.40
CA PHE A 63 12.92 5.26 -7.42
C PHE A 63 13.17 5.79 -8.84
N ASP A 64 13.96 6.85 -9.04
CA ASP A 64 14.36 7.31 -10.39
C ASP A 64 15.33 6.32 -11.07
N SER A 65 16.00 5.48 -10.29
CA SER A 65 16.82 4.36 -10.78
C SER A 65 15.95 3.16 -11.19
N ASP A 66 16.43 2.37 -12.14
CA ASP A 66 15.83 1.06 -12.47
C ASP A 66 16.24 -0.03 -11.48
N HIS A 67 17.34 0.19 -10.76
CA HIS A 67 17.81 -0.66 -9.68
C HIS A 67 17.54 0.04 -8.35
N VAL A 68 16.34 -0.19 -7.81
CA VAL A 68 15.89 0.38 -6.54
C VAL A 68 16.49 -0.43 -5.38
N ASN A 69 17.18 0.25 -4.47
CA ASN A 69 17.64 -0.37 -3.22
C ASN A 69 16.51 -0.36 -2.17
N ILE A 70 15.81 -1.49 -2.04
CA ILE A 70 14.68 -1.67 -1.13
C ILE A 70 15.09 -1.59 0.35
N GLU A 71 16.30 -2.02 0.70
CA GLU A 71 16.84 -1.85 2.05
C GLU A 71 17.00 -0.36 2.40
N TYR A 72 17.46 0.45 1.43
CA TYR A 72 17.56 1.90 1.59
C TYR A 72 16.17 2.56 1.68
N VAL A 73 15.18 2.10 0.93
CA VAL A 73 13.78 2.55 1.09
C VAL A 73 13.28 2.30 2.52
N ASN A 74 13.54 1.10 3.07
CA ASN A 74 13.19 0.79 4.46
C ASN A 74 13.93 1.72 5.45
N HIS A 75 15.21 2.02 5.20
CA HIS A 75 15.97 2.99 6.00
C HIS A 75 15.33 4.37 5.98
N LEU A 76 14.92 4.88 4.81
CA LEU A 76 14.30 6.20 4.69
C LEU A 76 13.02 6.28 5.55
N MET A 77 12.16 5.25 5.46
CA MET A 77 10.94 5.13 6.26
C MET A 77 11.23 5.07 7.78
N LEU A 78 12.26 4.32 8.19
CA LEU A 78 12.68 4.25 9.60
C LEU A 78 13.29 5.56 10.11
N SER A 79 14.03 6.27 9.25
CA SER A 79 14.79 7.45 9.64
C SER A 79 13.92 8.67 9.91
N TYR A 80 12.83 8.82 9.15
CA TYR A 80 11.88 9.92 9.33
C TYR A 80 11.25 9.88 10.72
N GLN A 81 11.23 11.01 11.44
CA GLN A 81 10.52 11.15 12.70
C GLN A 81 9.20 11.89 12.46
N SER A 82 8.08 11.28 12.86
CA SER A 82 6.74 11.82 12.62
C SER A 82 6.58 13.21 13.23
N ASN A 83 6.12 14.14 12.40
CA ASN A 83 5.76 15.49 12.81
C ASN A 83 4.35 15.84 12.28
N PRO A 84 3.32 15.92 13.15
CA PRO A 84 1.95 16.21 12.74
C PRO A 84 1.77 17.46 11.89
N ALA A 85 2.61 18.49 12.07
CA ALA A 85 2.53 19.72 11.28
C ALA A 85 2.74 19.47 9.78
N GLU A 86 3.49 18.43 9.41
CA GLU A 86 3.87 18.11 8.03
C GLU A 86 2.81 17.29 7.30
N TRP A 87 2.18 16.34 7.99
CA TRP A 87 1.26 15.38 7.38
C TRP A 87 -0.22 15.65 7.65
N ARG A 88 -0.59 16.49 8.64
CA ARG A 88 -2.00 16.75 9.02
C ARG A 88 -2.88 17.21 7.85
N LYS A 89 -2.31 17.89 6.84
CA LYS A 89 -3.05 18.29 5.63
C LYS A 89 -3.58 17.09 4.83
N PHE A 90 -2.95 15.92 4.92
CA PHE A 90 -3.36 14.68 4.26
C PHE A 90 -4.25 13.79 5.13
N ALA A 91 -4.25 13.98 6.45
CA ALA A 91 -5.01 13.15 7.37
C ALA A 91 -6.51 13.47 7.33
N LYS A 92 -7.27 12.78 6.47
CA LYS A 92 -8.72 12.94 6.32
C LYS A 92 -9.43 11.72 6.86
N PHE A 93 -10.08 11.85 8.02
CA PHE A 93 -10.79 10.74 8.64
C PHE A 93 -12.20 10.57 8.05
N ASP A 94 -12.74 9.36 8.16
CA ASP A 94 -14.15 9.05 7.95
C ASP A 94 -14.69 8.35 9.21
N ARG A 95 -15.97 8.57 9.52
CA ARG A 95 -16.58 8.07 10.76
C ARG A 95 -16.70 6.54 10.77
N TYR A 96 -16.91 5.92 9.62
CA TYR A 96 -17.36 4.52 9.54
C TYR A 96 -16.27 3.55 9.09
N ARG A 97 -15.25 4.05 8.39
CA ARG A 97 -14.12 3.25 7.92
C ARG A 97 -12.82 4.01 8.02
N TYR A 98 -11.71 3.29 8.06
CA TYR A 98 -10.41 3.91 7.89
C TYR A 98 -10.30 4.44 6.45
N THR A 99 -9.48 5.46 6.25
CA THR A 99 -9.35 6.13 4.94
C THR A 99 -7.95 6.00 4.38
N ARG A 100 -7.83 5.93 3.05
CA ARG A 100 -6.55 5.91 2.32
C ARG A 100 -6.35 7.25 1.62
N ASN A 101 -5.31 7.99 1.99
CA ASN A 101 -5.09 9.37 1.56
C ASN A 101 -3.76 9.47 0.81
N LEU A 102 -3.80 9.52 -0.52
CA LEU A 102 -2.59 9.57 -1.34
C LEU A 102 -1.81 10.85 -1.06
N VAL A 103 -0.54 10.70 -0.69
CA VAL A 103 0.41 11.78 -0.40
C VAL A 103 1.25 12.07 -1.63
N ASP A 104 1.78 11.02 -2.25
CA ASP A 104 2.68 11.10 -3.39
C ASP A 104 2.48 9.86 -4.28
N ALA A 105 2.20 10.08 -5.56
CA ALA A 105 2.01 9.00 -6.55
C ALA A 105 3.34 8.47 -7.12
N GLY A 106 4.47 8.90 -6.54
CA GLY A 106 5.80 8.58 -7.02
C GLY A 106 6.05 9.06 -8.45
N ASN A 107 6.81 8.25 -9.16
CA ASN A 107 7.14 8.36 -10.58
C ASN A 107 6.60 7.14 -11.36
N GLY A 108 5.50 6.54 -10.89
CA GLY A 108 4.95 5.28 -11.40
C GLY A 108 5.47 4.02 -10.71
N LYS A 109 6.59 4.10 -9.99
CA LYS A 109 7.22 2.94 -9.33
C LYS A 109 6.81 2.71 -7.86
N TYR A 110 6.13 3.67 -7.23
CA TYR A 110 5.58 3.52 -5.88
C TYR A 110 4.37 4.43 -5.63
N ASN A 111 3.58 4.09 -4.61
CA ASN A 111 2.59 4.99 -4.00
C ASN A 111 2.94 5.22 -2.52
N LEU A 112 2.88 6.47 -2.08
CA LEU A 112 2.98 6.85 -0.66
C LEU A 112 1.65 7.45 -0.20
N MET A 113 1.07 6.92 0.87
CA MET A 113 -0.26 7.32 1.35
C MET A 113 -0.38 7.28 2.87
N LEU A 114 -1.21 8.15 3.44
CA LEU A 114 -1.62 8.08 4.84
C LEU A 114 -2.86 7.21 4.98
N LEU A 115 -2.84 6.28 5.94
CA LEU A 115 -4.04 5.65 6.43
C LEU A 115 -4.45 6.28 7.76
N CYS A 116 -5.73 6.63 7.88
CA CYS A 116 -6.29 7.27 9.06
C CYS A 116 -7.34 6.34 9.68
N TRP A 117 -7.14 5.97 10.93
CA TRP A 117 -7.90 4.96 11.64
C TRP A 117 -8.58 5.64 12.83
N ASN A 118 -9.91 5.69 12.85
CA ASN A 118 -10.61 6.05 14.08
C ASN A 118 -10.56 4.89 15.08
N GLU A 119 -11.16 5.10 16.23
CA GLU A 119 -11.21 4.15 17.33
C GLU A 119 -11.81 2.82 16.90
N GLY A 120 -11.12 1.72 17.18
CA GLY A 120 -11.56 0.36 16.83
C GLY A 120 -11.61 0.03 15.33
N HIS A 121 -11.17 0.93 14.45
CA HIS A 121 -11.15 0.65 13.00
C HIS A 121 -10.13 -0.45 12.68
N ALA A 122 -10.50 -1.33 11.75
CA ALA A 122 -9.65 -2.42 11.31
C ALA A 122 -9.78 -2.68 9.81
N SER A 123 -8.73 -3.24 9.21
CA SER A 123 -8.79 -3.77 7.85
C SER A 123 -9.42 -5.16 7.82
N ALA A 124 -9.82 -5.60 6.62
CA ALA A 124 -9.92 -7.01 6.34
C ALA A 124 -8.51 -7.68 6.39
N ILE A 125 -8.49 -9.02 6.45
CA ILE A 125 -7.25 -9.78 6.18
C ILE A 125 -6.98 -9.65 4.68
N HIS A 126 -5.77 -9.27 4.27
CA HIS A 126 -5.47 -8.99 2.87
C HIS A 126 -4.03 -9.31 2.46
N ASP A 127 -3.85 -9.42 1.14
CA ASP A 127 -2.55 -9.54 0.46
C ASP A 127 -2.03 -8.16 -0.02
N HIS A 128 -0.88 -8.16 -0.67
CA HIS A 128 -0.17 -6.99 -1.17
C HIS A 128 0.09 -7.03 -2.68
N ALA A 129 -0.56 -7.94 -3.40
CA ALA A 129 -0.48 -8.09 -4.86
C ALA A 129 0.97 -8.10 -5.39
N ASP A 130 1.83 -8.92 -4.79
CA ASP A 130 3.27 -9.04 -5.10
C ASP A 130 4.06 -7.72 -5.00
N SER A 131 3.60 -6.78 -4.18
CA SER A 131 4.32 -5.52 -3.89
C SER A 131 4.96 -5.53 -2.51
N HIS A 132 6.02 -4.73 -2.36
CA HIS A 132 6.56 -4.36 -1.07
C HIS A 132 5.59 -3.44 -0.34
N CYS A 133 5.35 -3.68 0.95
CA CYS A 133 4.56 -2.82 1.82
C CYS A 133 5.40 -2.38 3.03
N PHE A 134 5.63 -1.08 3.15
CA PHE A 134 6.23 -0.46 4.33
C PHE A 134 5.16 0.32 5.07
N MET A 135 4.89 -0.02 6.33
CA MET A 135 3.94 0.69 7.17
C MET A 135 4.66 1.37 8.33
N LYS A 136 4.71 2.70 8.32
CA LYS A 136 5.27 3.52 9.40
C LYS A 136 4.16 4.11 10.26
N MET A 137 4.26 4.00 11.58
CA MET A 137 3.37 4.72 12.47
C MET A 137 3.72 6.20 12.59
N LEU A 138 2.72 7.06 12.40
CA LEU A 138 2.84 8.50 12.54
C LEU A 138 2.19 9.04 13.82
N LYS A 139 1.09 8.43 14.27
CA LYS A 139 0.40 8.79 15.52
C LYS A 139 -0.32 7.57 16.08
N GLY A 140 -0.31 7.43 17.41
CA GLY A 140 -0.99 6.35 18.12
C GLY A 140 -0.25 5.03 17.97
N GLN A 141 -1.00 3.94 17.97
CA GLN A 141 -0.52 2.57 17.80
C GLN A 141 -1.45 1.80 16.86
N LEU A 142 -0.90 0.83 16.14
CA LEU A 142 -1.68 -0.16 15.39
C LEU A 142 -1.26 -1.56 15.81
N MET A 143 -2.20 -2.50 15.79
CA MET A 143 -1.93 -3.92 15.97
C MET A 143 -1.91 -4.60 14.61
N GLU A 144 -0.79 -5.24 14.26
CA GLU A 144 -0.67 -6.11 13.10
C GLU A 144 -0.87 -7.56 13.56
N THR A 145 -1.75 -8.27 12.86
CA THR A 145 -1.90 -9.73 12.97
C THR A 145 -1.57 -10.35 11.62
N ARG A 146 -0.61 -11.28 11.56
CA ARG A 146 -0.20 -11.98 10.35
C ARG A 146 -0.84 -13.35 10.26
N TYR A 147 -1.21 -13.75 9.06
CA TYR A 147 -1.85 -15.03 8.77
C TYR A 147 -1.09 -15.78 7.68
N ALA A 148 -1.08 -17.11 7.78
CA ALA A 148 -0.63 -17.96 6.69
C ALA A 148 -1.62 -17.87 5.52
N TRP A 149 -1.13 -18.18 4.32
CA TRP A 149 -2.00 -18.34 3.15
C TRP A 149 -2.94 -19.56 3.34
N PRO A 150 -4.20 -19.49 2.86
CA PRO A 150 -5.08 -20.64 2.89
C PRO A 150 -4.47 -21.79 2.08
N LYS A 151 -4.71 -23.03 2.53
CA LYS A 151 -4.28 -24.25 1.81
C LYS A 151 -5.05 -24.42 0.50
N ASP A 152 -6.30 -23.96 0.48
CA ASP A 152 -7.13 -23.93 -0.71
C ASP A 152 -6.95 -22.59 -1.46
N SER A 153 -6.87 -22.67 -2.78
CA SER A 153 -6.54 -21.54 -3.67
C SER A 153 -7.76 -21.00 -4.43
N THR A 154 -8.97 -21.50 -4.16
CA THR A 154 -10.19 -21.06 -4.86
C THR A 154 -10.44 -19.56 -4.68
N VAL A 155 -10.61 -18.85 -5.80
CA VAL A 155 -10.80 -17.40 -5.87
C VAL A 155 -12.23 -17.09 -6.28
N SER A 156 -12.93 -16.25 -5.51
CA SER A 156 -14.19 -15.64 -5.96
C SER A 156 -13.94 -14.18 -6.37
N GLU A 157 -14.55 -13.73 -7.46
CA GLU A 157 -14.47 -12.33 -7.90
C GLU A 157 -15.71 -11.58 -7.39
N ASP A 158 -15.52 -10.56 -6.56
CA ASP A 158 -16.60 -9.65 -6.15
C ASP A 158 -16.13 -8.19 -6.23
N SER A 159 -16.53 -7.53 -7.31
CA SER A 159 -16.21 -6.14 -7.62
C SER A 159 -16.77 -5.10 -6.62
N LYS A 160 -17.57 -5.50 -5.61
CA LYS A 160 -18.10 -4.59 -4.58
C LYS A 160 -17.38 -4.67 -3.24
N ALA A 161 -16.46 -5.62 -3.07
CA ALA A 161 -15.76 -5.79 -1.81
C ALA A 161 -14.74 -4.65 -1.60
N ASP A 162 -14.79 -4.04 -0.41
CA ASP A 162 -13.88 -2.97 0.03
C ASP A 162 -13.12 -3.46 1.26
N ILE A 163 -11.79 -3.36 1.21
CA ILE A 163 -10.87 -3.65 2.31
C ILE A 163 -11.15 -2.85 3.59
N GLY A 164 -11.92 -1.77 3.49
CA GLY A 164 -12.41 -0.93 4.59
C GLY A 164 -13.86 -1.14 5.02
N GLN A 165 -14.61 -2.06 4.43
CA GLN A 165 -15.98 -2.39 4.86
C GLN A 165 -16.08 -3.86 5.30
N THR A 166 -16.32 -4.07 6.59
CA THR A 166 -16.81 -5.35 7.09
C THR A 166 -18.35 -5.30 7.11
N GLY A 167 -19.00 -5.96 6.14
CA GLY A 167 -20.40 -6.40 6.33
C GLY A 167 -21.49 -5.88 5.39
N ALA A 168 -21.32 -5.94 4.06
CA ALA A 168 -22.47 -5.79 3.16
C ALA A 168 -22.39 -6.71 1.94
N HIS A 169 -22.82 -7.97 2.07
CA HIS A 169 -23.19 -8.78 0.92
C HIS A 169 -24.53 -9.49 1.16
N SER A 170 -25.50 -9.16 0.31
CA SER A 170 -26.81 -9.78 0.16
C SER A 170 -26.89 -10.47 -1.21
N GLY A 171 -26.02 -11.45 -1.44
CA GLY A 171 -25.98 -12.31 -2.63
C GLY A 171 -25.88 -13.77 -2.21
N GLU A 172 -26.38 -14.68 -3.04
CA GLU A 172 -26.43 -16.13 -2.78
C GLU A 172 -25.10 -16.64 -2.20
N GLU A 173 -25.16 -17.09 -0.94
CA GLU A 173 -24.03 -17.70 -0.25
C GLU A 173 -23.75 -19.05 -0.90
N ILE A 174 -22.84 -19.07 -1.87
CA ILE A 174 -22.16 -20.32 -2.22
C ILE A 174 -21.38 -20.73 -0.97
N GLU A 175 -21.82 -21.81 -0.32
CA GLU A 175 -21.17 -22.42 0.84
C GLU A 175 -19.71 -22.73 0.48
N TYR A 176 -18.78 -22.00 1.08
CA TYR A 176 -17.35 -22.19 0.86
C TYR A 176 -16.76 -22.96 2.04
N ASN A 177 -16.48 -24.25 1.84
CA ASN A 177 -15.91 -25.15 2.85
C ASN A 177 -14.38 -25.12 2.86
N GLY A 178 -13.81 -23.93 3.02
CA GLY A 178 -12.37 -23.79 3.26
C GLY A 178 -12.01 -23.80 4.75
N ASP A 179 -10.72 -23.94 5.04
CA ASP A 179 -10.20 -23.93 6.41
C ASP A 179 -10.10 -22.51 7.00
N GLU A 180 -10.18 -22.40 8.33
CA GLU A 180 -9.86 -21.17 9.04
C GLU A 180 -8.39 -20.77 8.82
N LEU A 181 -8.15 -19.47 8.62
CA LEU A 181 -6.81 -18.93 8.46
C LEU A 181 -6.00 -19.03 9.76
N GLU A 182 -4.82 -19.61 9.66
CA GLU A 182 -3.88 -19.75 10.77
C GLU A 182 -3.21 -18.40 11.10
N GLU A 183 -3.37 -17.92 12.32
CA GLU A 183 -2.66 -16.75 12.86
C GLU A 183 -1.21 -17.13 13.17
N MET A 184 -0.26 -16.47 12.50
CA MET A 184 1.18 -16.72 12.67
C MET A 184 1.79 -15.86 13.77
N SER A 185 1.38 -14.60 13.86
CA SER A 185 1.94 -13.65 14.82
C SER A 185 1.05 -12.44 15.03
N ARG A 186 1.20 -11.80 16.18
CA ARG A 186 0.52 -10.55 16.53
C ARG A 186 1.50 -9.59 17.20
N SER A 187 1.55 -8.35 16.76
CA SER A 187 2.46 -7.34 17.30
C SER A 187 1.85 -5.93 17.27
N THR A 188 2.17 -5.13 18.28
CA THR A 188 1.81 -3.71 18.33
C THR A 188 2.93 -2.87 17.73
N LEU A 189 2.57 -1.98 16.81
CA LEU A 189 3.45 -0.99 16.22
C LEU A 189 3.19 0.37 16.86
N GLU A 190 4.18 0.87 17.57
CA GLU A 190 4.16 2.18 18.23
C GLU A 190 4.56 3.32 17.28
N THR A 191 4.27 4.56 17.66
CA THR A 191 4.67 5.76 16.90
C THR A 191 6.16 5.72 16.51
N ASN A 192 6.43 6.07 15.24
CA ASN A 192 7.72 5.96 14.55
C ASN A 192 8.22 4.56 14.20
N GLY A 193 7.63 3.50 14.75
CA GLY A 193 7.88 2.12 14.33
C GLY A 193 7.54 1.92 12.86
N VAL A 194 8.25 1.00 12.20
CA VAL A 194 7.99 0.58 10.83
C VAL A 194 7.83 -0.94 10.81
N CYS A 195 6.74 -1.43 10.23
CA CYS A 195 6.65 -2.83 9.81
C CYS A 195 6.87 -2.94 8.30
N TYR A 196 7.36 -4.09 7.88
CA TYR A 196 7.47 -4.49 6.49
C TYR A 196 6.73 -5.80 6.27
N ILE A 197 6.04 -5.89 5.14
CA ILE A 197 5.37 -7.12 4.70
C ILE A 197 5.34 -7.20 3.17
N ASN A 198 5.27 -8.41 2.66
CA ASN A 198 4.91 -8.74 1.29
C ASN A 198 4.25 -10.13 1.29
N ASP A 199 3.78 -10.60 0.14
CA ASP A 199 3.02 -11.85 0.02
C ASP A 199 3.81 -13.10 0.41
N THR A 200 5.15 -13.10 0.33
CA THR A 200 5.98 -14.21 0.80
C THR A 200 6.05 -14.31 2.33
N LEU A 201 5.74 -13.22 3.04
CA LEU A 201 5.71 -13.16 4.50
C LEU A 201 4.32 -13.44 5.08
N GLY A 202 3.31 -13.59 4.23
CA GLY A 202 1.93 -13.92 4.59
C GLY A 202 0.94 -12.79 4.35
N LEU A 203 -0.27 -13.01 4.84
CA LEU A 203 -1.36 -12.03 4.83
C LEU A 203 -1.34 -11.24 6.13
N HIS A 204 -2.01 -10.08 6.19
CA HIS A 204 -2.20 -9.41 7.47
C HIS A 204 -3.54 -8.70 7.65
N ARG A 205 -3.87 -8.46 8.91
CA ARG A 205 -4.92 -7.55 9.36
C ARG A 205 -4.28 -6.49 10.24
N VAL A 206 -4.64 -5.24 9.99
CA VAL A 206 -4.18 -4.09 10.77
C VAL A 206 -5.37 -3.44 11.44
N GLU A 207 -5.26 -3.17 12.74
CA GLU A 207 -6.32 -2.52 13.50
C GLU A 207 -5.80 -1.45 14.44
N ASN A 208 -6.62 -0.43 14.69
CA ASN A 208 -6.43 0.49 15.80
C ASN A 208 -7.11 -0.12 17.04
N PRO A 209 -6.34 -0.66 18.02
CA PRO A 209 -6.92 -1.28 19.20
C PRO A 209 -7.46 -0.26 20.20
N SER A 210 -7.20 1.04 20.02
CA SER A 210 -7.68 2.07 20.94
C SER A 210 -9.17 2.32 20.74
N HIS A 211 -9.88 2.49 21.86
CA HIS A 211 -11.27 2.92 21.91
C HIS A 211 -11.43 4.42 22.18
N THR A 212 -10.32 5.14 22.36
CA THR A 212 -10.31 6.56 22.74
C THR A 212 -9.46 7.44 21.84
N ASP A 213 -8.51 6.84 21.10
CA ASP A 213 -7.51 7.56 20.35
C ASP A 213 -7.48 7.11 18.89
N VAL A 214 -7.36 8.07 18.00
CA VAL A 214 -7.13 7.83 16.58
C VAL A 214 -5.68 7.42 16.32
N ALA A 215 -5.48 6.61 15.29
CA ALA A 215 -4.16 6.23 14.77
C ALA A 215 -3.95 6.75 13.34
N VAL A 216 -2.70 7.03 12.99
CA VAL A 216 -2.28 7.43 11.64
C VAL A 216 -1.03 6.66 11.26
N SER A 217 -1.04 6.04 10.09
CA SER A 217 0.10 5.34 9.51
C SER A 217 0.43 5.88 8.12
N LEU A 218 1.69 5.78 7.72
CA LEU A 218 2.22 6.10 6.39
C LEU A 218 2.60 4.79 5.70
N HIS A 219 2.00 4.54 4.55
CA HIS A 219 2.21 3.34 3.77
C HIS A 219 2.95 3.67 2.48
N LEU A 220 4.00 2.92 2.19
CA LEU A 220 4.65 2.91 0.88
C LEU A 220 4.44 1.54 0.23
N TYR A 221 3.88 1.54 -0.97
CA TYR A 221 3.74 0.35 -1.81
C TYR A 221 4.63 0.49 -3.05
N CYS A 222 5.48 -0.49 -3.32
CA CYS A 222 6.26 -0.56 -4.56
C CYS A 222 6.37 -2.00 -5.09
N PRO A 223 5.99 -2.28 -6.35
CA PRO A 223 5.27 -1.40 -7.27
C PRO A 223 3.89 -0.96 -6.73
N PRO A 224 3.27 0.10 -7.27
CA PRO A 224 1.88 0.42 -6.92
C PRO A 224 0.93 -0.64 -7.49
N PHE A 225 -0.25 -0.79 -6.87
CA PHE A 225 -1.32 -1.66 -7.34
C PHE A 225 -2.69 -1.01 -7.08
N ASP A 226 -3.69 -1.38 -7.86
CA ASP A 226 -5.07 -0.90 -7.76
C ASP A 226 -6.07 -2.02 -7.39
N VAL A 227 -5.62 -3.27 -7.33
CA VAL A 227 -6.39 -4.44 -6.89
C VAL A 227 -5.56 -5.26 -5.89
N CYS A 228 -6.21 -5.69 -4.81
CA CYS A 228 -5.67 -6.68 -3.87
C CYS A 228 -6.76 -7.70 -3.56
N SER A 229 -6.44 -8.71 -2.77
CA SER A 229 -7.42 -9.69 -2.28
C SER A 229 -7.65 -9.52 -0.80
N ILE A 230 -8.90 -9.63 -0.39
CA ILE A 230 -9.29 -9.81 1.01
C ILE A 230 -9.67 -11.27 1.26
N PHE A 231 -9.53 -11.69 2.50
CA PHE A 231 -9.77 -13.06 2.92
C PHE A 231 -10.73 -13.11 4.09
N ASN A 232 -11.69 -14.03 4.00
CA ASN A 232 -12.54 -14.38 5.14
C ASN A 232 -11.72 -15.22 6.14
N LYS A 233 -11.74 -14.83 7.42
CA LYS A 233 -10.94 -15.52 8.45
C LYS A 233 -11.37 -16.99 8.62
N GLN A 234 -12.66 -17.25 8.75
CA GLN A 234 -13.20 -18.56 9.11
C GLN A 234 -13.07 -19.60 8.00
N THR A 235 -13.09 -19.13 6.75
CA THR A 235 -13.19 -20.02 5.59
C THR A 235 -12.00 -19.91 4.67
N GLY A 236 -11.12 -18.91 4.82
CA GLY A 236 -10.04 -18.64 3.87
C GLY A 236 -10.50 -18.15 2.50
N LYS A 237 -11.81 -17.93 2.29
CA LYS A 237 -12.37 -17.48 1.02
C LYS A 237 -11.70 -16.18 0.57
N ARG A 238 -11.12 -16.21 -0.62
CA ARG A 238 -10.46 -15.07 -1.25
C ARG A 238 -11.43 -14.30 -2.14
N THR A 239 -11.43 -12.98 -1.98
CA THR A 239 -12.20 -12.02 -2.79
C THR A 239 -11.30 -10.91 -3.31
N LYS A 240 -11.28 -10.67 -4.63
CA LYS A 240 -10.55 -9.53 -5.21
C LYS A 240 -11.31 -8.22 -4.96
N CYS A 241 -10.59 -7.17 -4.58
CA CYS A 241 -11.12 -5.85 -4.24
C CYS A 241 -10.31 -4.76 -4.92
N LYS A 242 -11.00 -3.75 -5.48
CA LYS A 242 -10.35 -2.54 -5.99
C LYS A 242 -9.97 -1.64 -4.80
N VAL A 243 -8.72 -1.18 -4.74
CA VAL A 243 -8.32 -0.18 -3.76
C VAL A 243 -8.68 1.21 -4.26
N THR A 244 -9.26 2.02 -3.39
CA THR A 244 -9.67 3.40 -3.70
C THR A 244 -9.00 4.39 -2.76
N PHE A 245 -8.87 5.63 -3.23
CA PHE A 245 -8.37 6.73 -2.42
C PHE A 245 -9.53 7.57 -1.90
N TRP A 246 -9.53 7.84 -0.60
CA TRP A 246 -10.43 8.80 0.02
C TRP A 246 -10.03 10.23 -0.34
N SER A 247 -8.74 10.54 -0.35
CA SER A 247 -8.25 11.83 -0.80
C SER A 247 -6.95 11.67 -1.58
N LYS A 248 -6.66 12.62 -2.46
CA LYS A 248 -5.37 12.73 -3.14
C LYS A 248 -4.78 14.11 -2.88
N PHE A 249 -3.51 14.14 -2.51
CA PHE A 249 -2.74 15.37 -2.30
C PHE A 249 -3.42 16.36 -1.33
N GLY A 250 -4.15 15.82 -0.34
CA GLY A 250 -4.86 16.59 0.69
C GLY A 250 -6.25 17.10 0.30
N LYS A 251 -6.74 16.75 -0.91
CA LYS A 251 -8.07 17.11 -1.42
C LYS A 251 -8.95 15.87 -1.55
N ARG A 252 -10.21 15.99 -1.11
CA ARG A 252 -11.20 14.90 -1.21
C ARG A 252 -11.51 14.63 -2.68
N GLU A 253 -11.43 13.37 -3.09
CA GLU A 253 -11.95 12.94 -4.38
C GLU A 253 -13.48 12.79 -4.29
N PRO A 254 -14.26 13.28 -5.26
CA PRO A 254 -15.66 12.90 -5.39
C PRO A 254 -15.76 11.37 -5.49
N MET A 255 -16.78 10.76 -4.89
CA MET A 255 -17.05 9.35 -5.15
C MET A 255 -17.55 9.24 -6.59
N GLU A 256 -16.81 8.52 -7.44
CA GLU A 256 -17.28 8.04 -8.76
C GLU A 256 -18.33 6.95 -8.59
#